data_AF-X1KM61-F1
#
_entry.id   AF-X1KM61-F1
#
_cell.length_a   1.000
_cell.length_b   1.000
_cell.length_c   1.000
_cell.angle_alpha   90.00
_cell.angle_beta   90.00
_cell.angle_gamma   90.00
#
_symmetry.space_group_name_H-M   'P 1'
#
loop_
_entity.id
_entity.type
_entity.pdbx_description
1 polymer ?
#
loop_
_entity_poly.entity_id
_entity_poly.type
_entity_poly.pdbx_seq_one_letter_code
_entity_poly.pdbx_strand_id
1 'polypeptide(L)'
;GPGAVFWMWITALVGMGTKFAEASLAVKSRVVDADGTILGGPFMTIERLIGPKWKWLAILFAFFGAICAFGIGNAVQTNSMALVLNEYYGIPFMATGTTLAILIGLVVVGGIKRIGRVAEYLAPWMCVVYIIGAIIILLINITAIPAAIGEIFKHAFTPRAGFGAFAGATVMMAMRYGVARGIFSNEAGLGTGGLSHSPTRIPIPARQGTLGFFEVFLDTIVVCTMTALVILTTGALGTGYTSTALTAWGFQSVLGGAGVAITAMGSLLFGYSTLLAWYYYGSQCGRYLFGKKISPGAVKRFKLGYGVVWIVFAFMGGIWKVDFVWLLTDTLNGAMAIPSLVSLIILGGLVGKMARDYFVEGKEEYTPEVHIEEL
;
A
#
# COMPACT_ATOMS: atom_id res chain seq x y z
N GLY A 1 3.97 16.21 11.88
CA GLY A 1 4.65 17.48 11.52
C GLY A 1 5.52 17.29 10.29
N PRO A 2 6.08 18.36 9.70
CA PRO A 2 6.76 18.31 8.40
C PRO A 2 7.94 17.34 8.34
N GLY A 3 8.66 17.17 9.45
CA GLY A 3 9.82 16.28 9.53
C GLY A 3 9.54 14.80 9.27
N ALA A 4 8.29 14.36 9.35
CA ALA A 4 7.92 12.99 8.98
C ALA A 4 8.16 12.71 7.49
N VAL A 5 8.07 13.72 6.63
CA VAL A 5 8.25 13.58 5.17
C VAL A 5 9.68 13.16 4.84
N PHE A 6 10.67 13.71 5.54
CA PHE A 6 12.07 13.30 5.38
C PHE A 6 12.24 11.79 5.66
N TRP A 7 11.66 11.32 6.75
CA TRP A 7 11.73 9.91 7.13
C TRP A 7 10.91 9.00 6.22
N MET A 8 9.84 9.50 5.59
CA MET A 8 9.16 8.81 4.48
C MET A 8 10.11 8.62 3.29
N TRP A 9 10.91 9.64 2.93
CA TRP A 9 11.89 9.51 1.84
C TRP A 9 12.97 8.48 2.14
N ILE A 10 13.54 8.50 3.35
CA ILE A 10 14.52 7.48 3.76
C ILE A 10 13.91 6.08 3.70
N THR A 11 12.67 5.94 4.15
CA THR A 11 11.94 4.68 4.08
C THR A 11 11.72 4.23 2.65
N ALA A 12 11.40 5.13 1.74
CA ALA A 12 11.24 4.82 0.31
C ALA A 12 12.54 4.43 -0.36
N LEU A 13 13.66 5.13 -0.07
CA LEU A 13 14.97 4.80 -0.64
C LEU A 13 15.41 3.38 -0.29
N VAL A 14 15.24 2.97 0.98
CA VAL A 14 15.50 1.58 1.39
C VAL A 14 14.42 0.65 0.82
N GLY A 15 13.17 1.11 0.84
CA GLY A 15 11.99 0.39 0.36
C GLY A 15 12.07 0.00 -1.11
N MET A 16 12.71 0.81 -1.96
CA MET A 16 12.93 0.50 -3.38
C MET A 16 13.69 -0.82 -3.56
N GLY A 17 14.77 -1.02 -2.80
CA GLY A 17 15.53 -2.27 -2.81
C GLY A 17 14.73 -3.44 -2.24
N THR A 18 14.00 -3.19 -1.16
CA THR A 18 13.12 -4.19 -0.53
C THR A 18 12.01 -4.66 -1.47
N LYS A 19 11.35 -3.74 -2.18
CA LYS A 19 10.28 -4.05 -3.13
C LYS A 19 10.81 -4.75 -4.37
N PHE A 20 12.00 -4.38 -4.85
CA PHE A 20 12.71 -5.13 -5.89
C PHE A 20 12.91 -6.59 -5.48
N ALA A 21 13.37 -6.82 -4.24
CA ALA A 21 13.57 -8.16 -3.69
C ALA A 21 12.26 -8.94 -3.61
N GLU A 22 11.21 -8.35 -3.04
CA GLU A 22 9.88 -8.96 -2.94
C GLU A 22 9.33 -9.38 -4.31
N ALA A 23 9.31 -8.46 -5.27
CA ALA A 23 8.78 -8.70 -6.60
C ALA A 23 9.58 -9.76 -7.38
N SER A 24 10.91 -9.72 -7.28
CA SER A 24 11.77 -10.74 -7.91
C SER A 24 11.53 -12.13 -7.32
N LEU A 25 11.55 -12.23 -5.99
CA LEU A 25 11.32 -13.51 -5.31
C LEU A 25 9.90 -14.05 -5.53
N ALA A 26 8.92 -13.17 -5.73
CA ALA A 26 7.55 -13.53 -6.09
C ALA A 26 7.49 -14.35 -7.37
N VAL A 27 8.12 -13.83 -8.43
CA VAL A 27 8.16 -14.49 -9.75
C VAL A 27 8.97 -15.79 -9.67
N LYS A 28 10.08 -15.78 -8.93
CA LYS A 28 10.92 -16.98 -8.74
C LYS A 28 10.24 -18.10 -7.96
N SER A 29 9.33 -17.78 -7.04
CA SER A 29 8.71 -18.75 -6.12
C SER A 29 7.24 -19.06 -6.40
N ARG A 30 6.58 -18.36 -7.33
CA ARG A 30 5.16 -18.59 -7.66
C ARG A 30 4.89 -20.00 -8.16
N VAL A 31 3.71 -20.53 -7.85
CA VAL A 31 3.19 -21.79 -8.39
C VAL A 31 1.99 -21.48 -9.26
N VAL A 32 1.92 -22.17 -10.40
CA VAL A 32 0.75 -22.19 -11.28
C VAL A 32 0.02 -23.50 -11.01
N ASP A 33 -1.22 -23.40 -10.55
CA ASP A 33 -2.08 -24.57 -10.35
C ASP A 33 -2.65 -25.06 -11.69
N ALA A 34 -3.19 -26.28 -11.70
CA ALA A 34 -3.72 -26.92 -12.92
C ALA A 34 -4.88 -26.14 -13.58
N ASP A 35 -5.57 -25.28 -12.83
CA ASP A 35 -6.63 -24.39 -13.32
C ASP A 35 -6.09 -23.04 -13.86
N GLY A 36 -4.77 -22.92 -14.02
CA GLY A 36 -4.10 -21.70 -14.49
C GLY A 36 -3.99 -20.60 -13.44
N THR A 37 -4.53 -20.80 -12.23
CA THR A 37 -4.46 -19.78 -11.18
C THR A 37 -3.07 -19.75 -10.55
N ILE A 38 -2.60 -18.55 -10.21
CA ILE A 38 -1.29 -18.36 -9.60
C ILE A 38 -1.44 -18.25 -8.08
N LEU A 39 -0.57 -18.95 -7.37
CA LEU A 39 -0.34 -18.79 -5.94
C LEU A 39 1.11 -18.32 -5.74
N GLY A 40 1.25 -17.09 -5.26
CA GLY A 40 2.55 -16.48 -4.98
C GLY A 40 2.44 -15.49 -3.83
N GLY A 41 3.59 -15.15 -3.25
CA GLY A 41 3.69 -14.34 -2.04
C GLY A 41 4.81 -14.83 -1.12
N PRO A 42 5.08 -14.10 -0.04
CA PRO A 42 6.13 -14.46 0.92
C PRO A 42 5.99 -15.88 1.48
N PHE A 43 4.76 -16.39 1.65
CA PHE A 43 4.54 -17.77 2.07
C PHE A 43 5.10 -18.80 1.06
N MET A 44 5.03 -18.53 -0.24
CA MET A 44 5.63 -19.41 -1.27
C MET A 44 7.14 -19.21 -1.35
N THR A 45 7.60 -17.96 -1.25
CA THR A 45 9.02 -17.63 -1.16
C THR A 45 9.69 -18.40 -0.03
N ILE A 46 9.12 -18.35 1.17
CA ILE A 46 9.63 -19.06 2.34
C ILE A 46 9.60 -20.58 2.13
N GLU A 47 8.45 -21.16 1.76
CA GLU A 47 8.31 -22.61 1.68
C GLU A 47 9.16 -23.23 0.56
N ARG A 48 9.33 -22.54 -0.58
CA ARG A 48 10.05 -23.08 -1.74
C ARG A 48 11.52 -22.70 -1.83
N LEU A 49 11.89 -21.48 -1.44
CA LEU A 49 13.27 -20.99 -1.59
C LEU A 49 14.10 -21.12 -0.32
N ILE A 50 13.49 -21.04 0.86
CA ILE A 50 14.17 -21.25 2.15
C ILE A 50 14.04 -22.71 2.59
N GLY A 51 12.84 -23.28 2.45
CA GLY A 51 12.59 -24.70 2.59
C GLY A 51 11.58 -25.09 3.67
N PRO A 52 11.24 -26.38 3.77
CA PRO A 52 10.08 -26.86 4.54
C PRO A 52 10.20 -26.64 6.05
N LYS A 53 11.43 -26.57 6.60
CA LYS A 53 11.66 -26.28 8.03
C LYS A 53 11.18 -24.88 8.44
N TRP A 54 11.02 -23.96 7.49
CA TRP A 54 10.55 -22.59 7.72
C TRP A 54 9.05 -22.40 7.47
N LYS A 55 8.30 -23.49 7.26
CA LYS A 55 6.86 -23.45 6.98
C LYS A 55 6.06 -22.72 8.07
N TRP A 56 6.51 -22.76 9.33
CA TRP A 56 5.89 -22.02 10.41
C TRP A 56 5.88 -20.50 10.15
N LEU A 57 6.94 -19.96 9.54
CA LEU A 57 7.07 -18.54 9.19
C LEU A 57 6.16 -18.18 8.01
N ALA A 58 6.01 -19.09 7.04
CA ALA A 58 5.08 -18.95 5.92
C ALA A 58 3.61 -18.93 6.39
N ILE A 59 3.25 -19.81 7.33
CA ILE A 59 1.93 -19.83 7.99
C ILE A 59 1.71 -18.53 8.76
N LEU A 60 2.73 -18.06 9.50
CA LEU A 60 2.65 -16.82 10.26
C LEU A 60 2.38 -15.61 9.36
N PHE A 61 3.10 -15.49 8.24
CA PHE A 61 2.85 -14.46 7.24
C PHE A 61 1.44 -14.54 6.69
N ALA A 62 0.98 -15.73 6.28
CA ALA A 62 -0.34 -15.88 5.68
C ALA A 62 -1.46 -15.59 6.69
N PHE A 63 -1.29 -15.95 7.97
CA PHE A 63 -2.22 -15.61 9.03
C PHE A 63 -2.32 -14.09 9.24
N PHE A 64 -1.18 -13.42 9.45
CA PHE A 64 -1.19 -11.98 9.65
C PHE A 64 -1.59 -11.23 8.39
N GLY A 65 -1.19 -11.66 7.19
CA GLY A 65 -1.59 -11.04 5.93
C GLY A 65 -3.09 -11.11 5.69
N ALA A 66 -3.75 -12.22 6.03
CA ALA A 66 -5.20 -12.35 5.93
C ALA A 66 -5.95 -11.38 6.87
N ILE A 67 -5.40 -11.11 8.06
CA ILE A 67 -5.99 -10.20 9.06
C ILE A 67 -5.62 -8.74 8.76
N CYS A 68 -4.36 -8.47 8.43
CA CYS A 68 -3.81 -7.15 8.13
C CYS A 68 -4.53 -6.47 6.97
N ALA A 69 -5.01 -7.26 6.00
CA ALA A 69 -5.79 -6.74 4.90
C ALA A 69 -7.05 -5.95 5.34
N PHE A 70 -7.66 -6.29 6.49
CA PHE A 70 -8.77 -5.52 7.05
C PHE A 70 -8.37 -4.14 7.60
N GLY A 71 -7.08 -3.92 7.88
CA GLY A 71 -6.51 -2.64 8.29
C GLY A 71 -6.19 -1.75 7.09
N ILE A 72 -5.01 -1.94 6.46
CA ILE A 72 -4.53 -1.11 5.33
C ILE A 72 -5.53 -1.08 4.21
N GLY A 73 -5.96 -2.26 3.78
CA GLY A 73 -6.75 -2.45 2.59
C GLY A 73 -8.19 -2.00 2.73
N ASN A 74 -8.71 -1.93 3.97
CA ASN A 74 -10.14 -1.83 4.19
C ASN A 74 -10.53 -0.68 5.11
N ALA A 75 -10.27 -0.80 6.41
CA ALA A 75 -10.74 0.18 7.38
C ALA A 75 -10.16 1.58 7.10
N VAL A 76 -8.86 1.69 6.81
CA VAL A 76 -8.24 2.99 6.51
C VAL A 76 -8.82 3.63 5.25
N GLN A 77 -9.01 2.84 4.20
CA GLN A 77 -9.50 3.35 2.92
C GLN A 77 -10.94 3.84 3.02
N THR A 78 -11.80 3.04 3.63
CA THR A 78 -13.21 3.38 3.87
C THR A 78 -13.37 4.59 4.78
N ASN A 79 -12.54 4.69 5.83
CA ASN A 79 -12.49 5.85 6.70
C ASN A 79 -12.10 7.13 5.95
N SER A 80 -11.02 7.05 5.16
CA SER A 80 -10.48 8.19 4.40
C SER A 80 -11.48 8.73 3.37
N MET A 81 -12.18 7.82 2.67
CA MET A 81 -13.25 8.18 1.74
C MET A 81 -14.45 8.80 2.46
N ALA A 82 -14.87 8.24 3.60
CA ALA A 82 -15.99 8.77 4.36
C ALA A 82 -15.71 10.14 4.98
N LEU A 83 -14.47 10.37 5.44
CA LEU A 83 -14.06 11.65 6.02
C LEU A 83 -14.14 12.81 5.02
N VAL A 84 -13.56 12.65 3.82
CA VAL A 84 -13.59 13.72 2.81
C VAL A 84 -15.00 14.00 2.30
N LEU A 85 -15.84 12.97 2.18
CA LEU A 85 -17.24 13.13 1.77
C LEU A 85 -18.10 13.77 2.87
N ASN A 86 -17.84 13.46 4.13
CA ASN A 86 -18.55 14.06 5.24
C ASN A 86 -18.20 15.55 5.39
N GLU A 87 -16.91 15.86 5.41
CA GLU A 87 -16.42 17.22 5.66
C GLU A 87 -16.85 18.20 4.55
N TYR A 88 -16.73 17.80 3.29
CA TYR A 88 -16.89 18.73 2.16
C TYR A 88 -18.24 18.62 1.45
N TYR A 89 -18.92 17.48 1.56
CA TYR A 89 -20.21 17.25 0.91
C TYR A 89 -21.35 16.96 1.89
N GLY A 90 -21.07 16.96 3.20
CA GLY A 90 -22.07 16.70 4.24
C GLY A 90 -22.64 15.28 4.23
N ILE A 91 -22.02 14.34 3.50
CA ILE A 91 -22.52 12.97 3.39
C ILE A 91 -22.25 12.24 4.71
N PRO A 92 -23.28 11.69 5.39
CA PRO A 92 -23.07 10.99 6.66
C PRO A 92 -22.15 9.77 6.50
N PHE A 93 -21.28 9.53 7.49
CA PHE A 93 -20.38 8.37 7.52
C PHE A 93 -21.09 7.04 7.24
N MET A 94 -22.29 6.84 7.81
CA MET A 94 -23.09 5.64 7.58
C MET A 94 -23.55 5.48 6.13
N ALA A 95 -23.88 6.57 5.44
CA ALA A 95 -24.30 6.54 4.04
C ALA A 95 -23.13 6.15 3.13
N THR A 96 -21.95 6.74 3.36
CA THR A 96 -20.72 6.36 2.64
C THR A 96 -20.36 4.91 2.90
N GLY A 97 -20.32 4.47 4.17
CA GLY A 97 -20.01 3.08 4.53
C GLY A 97 -20.97 2.07 3.90
N THR A 98 -22.27 2.36 3.89
CA THR A 98 -23.28 1.49 3.26
C THR A 98 -23.08 1.40 1.75
N THR A 99 -22.84 2.55 1.10
CA THR A 99 -22.61 2.61 -0.35
C THR A 99 -21.37 1.84 -0.75
N LEU A 100 -20.25 2.03 -0.02
CA LEU A 100 -19.01 1.30 -0.27
C LEU A 100 -19.20 -0.20 -0.06
N ALA A 101 -19.90 -0.63 1.00
CA ALA A 101 -20.21 -2.03 1.25
C ALA A 101 -20.95 -2.69 0.08
N ILE A 102 -21.95 -2.01 -0.49
CA ILE A 102 -22.69 -2.48 -1.68
C ILE A 102 -21.76 -2.58 -2.89
N LEU A 103 -21.00 -1.52 -3.20
CA LEU A 103 -20.10 -1.48 -4.35
C LEU A 103 -19.00 -2.55 -4.27
N ILE A 104 -18.45 -2.78 -3.09
CA ILE A 104 -17.47 -3.84 -2.83
C ILE A 104 -18.13 -5.21 -3.02
N GLY A 105 -19.33 -5.42 -2.47
CA GLY A 105 -20.07 -6.67 -2.61
C GLY A 105 -20.29 -7.08 -4.07
N LEU A 106 -20.65 -6.13 -4.93
CA LEU A 106 -20.85 -6.38 -6.37
C LEU A 106 -19.58 -6.88 -7.08
N VAL A 107 -18.40 -6.43 -6.65
CA VAL A 107 -17.12 -6.82 -7.25
C VAL A 107 -16.58 -8.10 -6.62
N VAL A 108 -16.67 -8.24 -5.29
CA VAL A 108 -16.24 -9.44 -4.55
C VAL A 108 -16.99 -10.69 -5.04
N VAL A 109 -18.30 -10.58 -5.31
CA VAL A 109 -19.09 -11.68 -5.89
C VAL A 109 -18.64 -12.02 -7.32
N GLY A 110 -18.20 -11.02 -8.09
CA GLY A 110 -17.73 -11.19 -9.48
C GLY A 110 -16.34 -11.82 -9.62
N GLY A 111 -15.56 -11.92 -8.55
CA GLY A 111 -14.26 -12.58 -8.53
C GLY A 111 -13.08 -11.75 -9.07
N ILE A 112 -11.89 -12.36 -9.04
CA ILE A 112 -10.58 -11.70 -9.22
C ILE A 112 -10.38 -11.09 -10.61
N LYS A 113 -10.93 -11.73 -11.67
CA LYS A 113 -10.83 -11.21 -13.05
C LYS A 113 -11.47 -9.82 -13.19
N ARG A 114 -12.63 -9.62 -12.53
CA ARG A 114 -13.34 -8.33 -12.53
C ARG A 114 -12.57 -7.27 -11.75
N ILE A 115 -11.91 -7.67 -10.66
CA ILE A 115 -11.06 -6.79 -9.84
C ILE A 115 -9.91 -6.22 -10.69
N GLY A 116 -9.16 -7.07 -11.39
CA GLY A 116 -8.02 -6.64 -12.21
C GLY A 116 -8.41 -5.64 -13.29
N ARG A 117 -9.48 -5.93 -14.05
CA ARG A 117 -9.96 -5.05 -15.13
C ARG A 117 -10.39 -3.66 -14.65
N VAL A 118 -11.02 -3.58 -13.47
CA VAL A 118 -11.42 -2.29 -12.89
C VAL A 118 -10.19 -1.52 -12.42
N ALA A 119 -9.26 -2.17 -11.73
CA ALA A 119 -8.04 -1.53 -11.24
C ALA A 119 -7.16 -0.98 -12.39
N GLU A 120 -7.00 -1.74 -13.48
CA GLU A 120 -6.23 -1.33 -14.66
C GLU A 120 -6.77 -0.06 -15.31
N TYR A 121 -8.10 0.10 -15.37
CA TYR A 121 -8.72 1.28 -15.97
C TYR A 121 -8.68 2.51 -15.04
N LEU A 122 -8.89 2.32 -13.73
CA LEU A 122 -8.97 3.44 -12.78
C LEU A 122 -7.59 4.04 -12.46
N ALA A 123 -6.54 3.22 -12.37
CA ALA A 123 -5.25 3.63 -11.84
C ALA A 123 -4.53 4.74 -12.63
N PRO A 124 -4.47 4.70 -13.98
CA PRO A 124 -3.77 5.75 -14.73
C PRO A 124 -4.44 7.12 -14.58
N TRP A 125 -5.78 7.15 -14.66
CA TRP A 125 -6.55 8.40 -14.62
C TRP A 125 -6.51 9.06 -13.24
N MET A 126 -6.64 8.28 -12.16
CA MET A 126 -6.61 8.84 -10.80
C MET A 126 -5.26 9.48 -10.46
N CYS A 127 -4.14 8.88 -10.87
CA CYS A 127 -2.81 9.44 -10.69
C CYS A 127 -2.60 10.72 -11.49
N VAL A 128 -2.96 10.72 -12.78
CA VAL A 128 -2.74 11.87 -13.66
C VAL A 128 -3.50 13.10 -13.18
N VAL A 129 -4.79 12.96 -12.86
CA VAL A 129 -5.62 14.09 -12.39
C VAL A 129 -5.08 14.66 -11.08
N TYR A 130 -4.70 13.80 -10.14
CA TYR A 130 -4.16 14.22 -8.85
C TYR A 130 -2.82 14.95 -9.01
N ILE A 131 -1.89 14.38 -9.79
CA ILE A 131 -0.56 14.95 -10.05
C ILE A 131 -0.71 16.31 -10.75
N ILE A 132 -1.56 16.43 -11.77
CA ILE A 132 -1.79 17.71 -12.45
C ILE A 132 -2.30 18.77 -11.47
N GLY A 133 -3.32 18.43 -10.65
CA GLY A 133 -3.84 19.34 -9.64
C GLY A 133 -2.77 19.81 -8.66
N ALA A 134 -1.95 18.88 -8.17
CA ALA A 134 -0.83 19.20 -7.29
C ALA A 134 0.24 20.07 -7.98
N ILE A 135 0.60 19.77 -9.23
CA ILE A 135 1.56 20.59 -10.00
C ILE A 135 1.05 22.03 -10.12
N ILE A 136 -0.22 22.22 -10.49
CA ILE A 136 -0.80 23.57 -10.63
C ILE A 136 -0.69 24.33 -9.31
N ILE A 137 -1.05 23.71 -8.18
CA ILE A 137 -0.94 24.33 -6.86
C ILE A 137 0.51 24.70 -6.52
N LEU A 138 1.45 23.80 -6.81
CA LEU A 138 2.86 24.02 -6.53
C LEU A 138 3.47 25.10 -7.41
N LEU A 139 3.06 25.21 -8.68
CA LEU A 139 3.49 26.29 -9.57
C LEU A 139 2.95 27.65 -9.11
N ILE A 140 1.71 27.70 -8.61
CA ILE A 140 1.14 28.92 -8.03
C ILE A 140 1.89 29.32 -6.75
N ASN A 141 2.26 28.36 -5.92
CA ASN A 141 3.01 28.57 -4.67
C ASN A 141 4.52 28.35 -4.81
N ILE A 142 5.09 28.54 -6.01
CA ILE A 142 6.47 28.14 -6.31
C ILE A 142 7.51 28.78 -5.39
N THR A 143 7.26 30.02 -4.97
CA THR A 143 8.14 30.79 -4.07
C THR A 143 8.16 30.22 -2.64
N ALA A 144 7.12 29.50 -2.22
CA ALA A 144 7.03 28.89 -0.90
C ALA A 144 7.71 27.50 -0.83
N ILE A 145 7.99 26.86 -1.99
CA ILE A 145 8.56 25.51 -2.04
C ILE A 145 9.92 25.42 -1.31
N PRO A 146 10.89 26.32 -1.51
CA PRO A 146 12.18 26.24 -0.81
C PRO A 146 12.02 26.31 0.71
N ALA A 147 11.10 27.16 1.20
CA ALA A 147 10.80 27.27 2.62
C ALA A 147 10.13 25.99 3.15
N ALA A 148 9.17 25.41 2.42
CA ALA A 148 8.53 24.15 2.77
C ALA A 148 9.53 22.98 2.87
N ILE A 149 10.47 22.89 1.92
CA ILE A 149 11.56 21.90 1.98
C ILE A 149 12.45 22.16 3.20
N GLY A 150 12.83 23.42 3.44
CA GLY A 150 13.58 23.80 4.63
C GLY A 150 12.89 23.37 5.93
N GLU A 151 11.57 23.53 6.01
CA GLU A 151 10.76 23.11 7.15
C GLU A 151 10.72 21.59 7.34
N ILE A 152 10.72 20.80 6.25
CA ILE A 152 10.85 19.33 6.33
C ILE A 152 12.18 18.95 6.99
N PHE A 153 13.31 19.45 6.49
CA PHE A 153 14.62 19.13 7.05
C PHE A 153 14.78 19.63 8.50
N LYS A 154 14.38 20.88 8.75
CA LYS A 154 14.41 21.47 10.09
C LYS A 154 13.62 20.62 11.08
N HIS A 155 12.38 20.26 10.78
CA HIS A 155 11.56 19.47 11.70
C HIS A 155 11.96 17.99 11.78
N ALA A 156 12.74 17.47 10.83
CA ALA A 156 13.25 16.11 10.90
C ALA A 156 14.41 15.97 11.91
N PHE A 157 15.20 17.05 12.09
CA PHE A 157 16.42 17.02 12.88
C PHE A 157 16.43 17.95 14.09
N THR A 158 15.50 18.91 14.18
CA THR A 158 15.46 19.87 15.30
C THR A 158 14.83 19.22 16.52
N PRO A 159 15.59 19.03 17.61
CA PRO A 159 15.02 18.68 18.89
C PRO A 159 14.30 19.92 19.44
N ARG A 160 13.01 19.84 19.84
CA ARG A 160 12.40 20.97 20.55
C ARG A 160 13.24 21.31 21.79
N ALA A 161 13.55 22.60 21.96
CA ALA A 161 14.39 23.08 23.05
C ALA A 161 13.80 22.67 24.42
N GLY A 162 14.60 21.93 25.18
CA GLY A 162 14.30 21.40 26.51
C GLY A 162 15.35 20.35 26.85
N PHE A 163 16.06 20.52 27.96
CA PHE A 163 17.23 19.71 28.37
C PHE A 163 17.02 18.19 28.21
N GLY A 164 18.02 17.49 27.65
CA GLY A 164 18.12 16.02 27.71
C GLY A 164 17.09 15.24 26.88
N ALA A 165 16.42 14.25 27.50
CA ALA A 165 15.59 13.24 26.83
C ALA A 165 14.39 13.79 26.01
N PHE A 166 13.92 15.01 26.30
CA PHE A 166 12.78 15.64 25.59
C PHE A 166 13.14 16.14 24.18
N ALA A 167 14.40 16.51 23.95
CA ALA A 167 14.92 16.89 22.65
C ALA A 167 14.79 15.71 21.65
N GLY A 168 15.28 14.52 22.03
CA GLY A 168 15.22 13.31 21.19
C GLY A 168 13.81 12.79 20.93
N ALA A 169 12.85 13.06 21.82
CA ALA A 169 11.47 12.60 21.68
C ALA A 169 10.80 13.18 20.42
N THR A 170 11.06 14.44 20.06
CA THR A 170 10.46 15.07 18.87
C THR A 170 10.99 14.51 17.56
N VAL A 171 12.30 14.28 17.47
CA VAL A 171 12.95 13.62 16.32
C VAL A 171 12.48 12.18 16.21
N MET A 172 12.42 11.45 17.32
CA MET A 172 11.91 10.08 17.36
C MET A 172 10.45 10.00 16.90
N MET A 173 9.61 10.96 17.25
CA MET A 173 8.22 11.01 16.79
C MET A 173 8.13 11.31 15.29
N ALA A 174 8.93 12.26 14.78
CA ALA A 174 9.02 12.50 13.34
C ALA A 174 9.46 11.25 12.57
N MET A 175 10.47 10.54 13.08
CA MET A 175 10.96 9.28 12.52
C MET A 175 9.90 8.18 12.59
N ARG A 176 9.31 7.94 13.76
CA ARG A 176 8.28 6.92 13.96
C ARG A 176 7.11 7.11 13.00
N TYR A 177 6.56 8.32 12.92
CA TYR A 177 5.44 8.59 12.02
C TYR A 177 5.87 8.57 10.55
N GLY A 178 7.04 9.11 10.21
CA GLY A 178 7.52 9.11 8.83
C GLY A 178 7.79 7.70 8.31
N VAL A 179 8.42 6.85 9.11
CA VAL A 179 8.63 5.43 8.77
C VAL A 179 7.29 4.69 8.68
N ALA A 180 6.40 4.86 9.66
CA ALA A 180 5.09 4.19 9.64
C ALA A 180 4.24 4.60 8.43
N ARG A 181 4.17 5.90 8.12
CA ARG A 181 3.44 6.41 6.94
C ARG A 181 4.14 6.03 5.63
N GLY A 182 5.47 6.01 5.60
CA GLY A 182 6.25 5.59 4.44
C GLY A 182 6.00 4.12 4.09
N ILE A 183 6.11 3.21 5.07
CA ILE A 183 5.80 1.79 4.90
C ILE A 183 4.33 1.60 4.52
N PHE A 184 3.42 2.37 5.12
CA PHE A 184 1.99 2.29 4.76
C PHE A 184 1.75 2.67 3.29
N SER A 185 2.44 3.69 2.77
CA SER A 185 2.24 4.19 1.41
C SER A 185 2.81 3.25 0.35
N ASN A 186 4.09 2.89 0.47
CA ASN A 186 4.77 2.08 -0.56
C ASN A 186 4.71 0.57 -0.30
N GLU A 187 4.25 0.18 0.89
CA GLU A 187 4.12 -1.21 1.33
C GLU A 187 5.41 -2.03 1.26
N ALA A 188 6.57 -1.38 1.18
CA ALA A 188 7.85 -2.07 1.06
C ALA A 188 8.19 -2.78 2.38
N GLY A 189 8.49 -4.07 2.32
CA GLY A 189 8.80 -4.90 3.48
C GLY A 189 7.57 -5.50 4.15
N LEU A 190 6.35 -5.10 3.76
CA LEU A 190 5.13 -5.76 4.22
C LEU A 190 4.93 -7.12 3.57
N GLY A 191 5.60 -7.40 2.44
CA GLY A 191 5.43 -8.64 1.68
C GLY A 191 4.28 -8.63 0.69
N THR A 192 3.54 -7.52 0.57
CA THR A 192 2.46 -7.38 -0.42
C THR A 192 2.98 -7.32 -1.84
N GLY A 193 4.21 -6.83 -2.06
CA GLY A 193 4.88 -6.91 -3.36
C GLY A 193 4.99 -8.35 -3.87
N GLY A 194 5.16 -9.31 -2.94
CA GLY A 194 5.13 -10.73 -3.27
C GLY A 194 3.77 -11.20 -3.81
N LEU A 195 2.68 -10.66 -3.26
CA LEU A 195 1.32 -11.02 -3.63
C LEU A 195 0.91 -10.36 -4.96
N SER A 196 1.24 -9.08 -5.14
CA SER A 196 0.84 -8.27 -6.30
C SER A 196 1.64 -8.57 -7.56
N HIS A 197 2.95 -8.86 -7.45
CA HIS A 197 3.79 -9.10 -8.61
C HIS A 197 3.83 -10.57 -9.05
N SER A 198 3.43 -11.52 -8.19
CA SER A 198 3.41 -12.94 -8.57
C SER A 198 2.56 -13.29 -9.80
N PRO A 199 1.40 -12.63 -10.05
CA PRO A 199 0.54 -12.93 -11.20
C PRO A 199 1.02 -12.37 -12.54
N THR A 200 2.18 -11.69 -12.57
CA THR A 200 2.71 -11.04 -13.78
C THR A 200 2.92 -12.03 -14.94
N ARG A 201 2.83 -11.55 -16.19
CA ARG A 201 3.24 -12.32 -17.37
C ARG A 201 4.75 -12.32 -17.57
N ILE A 202 5.47 -11.41 -16.92
CA ILE A 202 6.92 -11.27 -17.08
C ILE A 202 7.62 -12.50 -16.47
N PRO A 203 8.32 -13.33 -17.27
CA PRO A 203 8.96 -14.55 -16.76
C PRO A 203 10.31 -14.27 -16.09
N ILE A 204 10.82 -13.04 -16.15
CA ILE A 204 12.16 -12.67 -15.67
C ILE A 204 12.02 -12.01 -14.29
N PRO A 205 12.45 -12.66 -13.19
CA PRO A 205 12.33 -12.14 -11.84
C PRO A 205 12.90 -10.73 -11.65
N ALA A 206 14.14 -10.50 -12.07
CA ALA A 206 14.80 -9.22 -11.88
C ALA A 206 14.10 -8.08 -12.65
N ARG A 207 13.56 -8.36 -13.84
CA ARG A 207 12.77 -7.39 -14.62
C ARG A 207 11.46 -7.04 -13.91
N GLN A 208 10.77 -8.00 -13.31
CA GLN A 208 9.62 -7.68 -12.46
C GLN A 208 10.04 -6.90 -11.22
N GLY A 209 11.21 -7.21 -10.67
CA GLY A 209 11.84 -6.46 -9.58
C GLY A 209 12.01 -4.98 -9.89
N THR A 210 12.42 -4.62 -11.11
CA THR A 210 12.61 -3.20 -11.49
C THR A 210 11.30 -2.41 -11.51
N LEU A 211 10.19 -3.07 -11.83
CA LEU A 211 8.85 -2.46 -11.73
C LEU A 211 8.48 -2.19 -10.27
N GLY A 212 8.76 -3.14 -9.36
CA GLY A 212 8.56 -2.95 -7.92
C GLY A 212 9.43 -1.81 -7.34
N PHE A 213 10.68 -1.69 -7.79
CA PHE A 213 11.53 -0.53 -7.46
C PHE A 213 10.86 0.79 -7.87
N PHE A 214 10.37 0.85 -9.11
CA PHE A 214 9.79 2.07 -9.66
C PHE A 214 8.46 2.45 -8.99
N GLU A 215 7.66 1.47 -8.57
CA GLU A 215 6.42 1.68 -7.80
C GLU A 215 6.69 2.51 -6.53
N VAL A 216 7.72 2.13 -5.74
CA VAL A 216 8.07 2.85 -4.50
C VAL A 216 8.54 4.27 -4.78
N PHE A 217 9.30 4.47 -5.87
CA PHE A 217 9.73 5.80 -6.30
C PHE A 217 8.55 6.69 -6.66
N LEU A 218 7.64 6.20 -7.50
CA LEU A 218 6.49 6.97 -7.94
C LEU A 218 5.55 7.31 -6.77
N ASP A 219 5.28 6.34 -5.91
CA ASP A 219 4.41 6.52 -4.76
C ASP A 219 4.97 7.56 -3.77
N THR A 220 6.14 7.28 -3.20
CA THR A 220 6.60 8.07 -2.04
C THR A 220 7.45 9.27 -2.44
N ILE A 221 8.37 9.11 -3.39
CA ILE A 221 9.28 10.20 -3.77
C ILE A 221 8.58 11.24 -4.63
N VAL A 222 7.65 10.82 -5.50
CA VAL A 222 6.90 11.75 -6.35
C VAL A 222 5.58 12.14 -5.68
N VAL A 223 4.61 11.22 -5.59
CA VAL A 223 3.23 11.58 -5.23
C VAL A 223 3.12 12.06 -3.78
N CYS A 224 3.67 11.34 -2.80
CA CYS A 224 3.62 11.78 -1.39
C CYS A 224 4.38 13.08 -1.15
N THR A 225 5.51 13.31 -1.83
CA THR A 225 6.23 14.58 -1.75
C THR A 225 5.37 15.73 -2.26
N MET A 226 4.69 15.55 -3.39
CA MET A 226 3.77 16.55 -3.93
C MET A 226 2.63 16.85 -2.96
N THR A 227 2.01 15.81 -2.38
CA THR A 227 0.97 15.99 -1.36
C THR A 227 1.48 16.75 -0.15
N ALA A 228 2.67 16.39 0.36
CA ALA A 228 3.29 17.07 1.48
C ALA A 228 3.59 18.54 1.17
N LEU A 229 4.15 18.84 0.00
CA LEU A 229 4.44 20.20 -0.41
C LEU A 229 3.16 21.02 -0.59
N VAL A 230 2.08 20.45 -1.14
CA VAL A 230 0.77 21.12 -1.19
C VAL A 230 0.30 21.47 0.23
N ILE A 231 0.34 20.54 1.17
CA ILE A 231 -0.07 20.78 2.57
C ILE A 231 0.77 21.89 3.22
N LEU A 232 2.09 21.90 2.99
CA LEU A 232 3.00 22.85 3.62
C LEU A 232 2.93 24.24 2.99
N THR A 233 2.84 24.33 1.66
CA THR A 233 2.84 25.61 0.93
C THR A 233 1.51 26.35 1.04
N THR A 234 0.41 25.65 1.32
CA THR A 234 -0.93 26.24 1.45
C THR A 234 -1.28 26.64 2.88
N GLY A 235 -0.48 26.25 3.88
CA GLY A 235 -0.77 26.49 5.29
C GLY A 235 -1.79 25.51 5.91
N ALA A 236 -2.15 24.44 5.19
CA ALA A 236 -3.16 23.48 5.62
C ALA A 236 -2.91 22.91 7.01
N LEU A 237 -1.64 22.68 7.37
CA LEU A 237 -1.23 22.10 8.64
C LEU A 237 -1.75 22.86 9.89
N GLY A 238 -2.04 24.16 9.77
CA GLY A 238 -2.52 25.00 10.87
C GLY A 238 -4.03 24.97 11.11
N THR A 239 -4.80 24.27 10.28
CA THR A 239 -6.28 24.34 10.27
C THR A 239 -6.97 23.42 11.27
N GLY A 240 -6.25 22.44 11.82
CA GLY A 240 -6.83 21.38 12.66
C GLY A 240 -7.45 20.21 11.88
N TYR A 241 -7.54 20.29 10.55
CA TYR A 241 -7.95 19.17 9.71
C TYR A 241 -6.97 18.00 9.78
N THR A 242 -7.49 16.78 9.57
CA THR A 242 -6.71 15.54 9.62
C THR A 242 -6.97 14.68 8.39
N SER A 243 -6.05 13.75 8.12
CA SER A 243 -6.16 12.76 7.04
C SER A 243 -6.52 13.40 5.67
N THR A 244 -7.37 12.77 4.87
CA THR A 244 -7.79 13.23 3.55
C THR A 244 -8.44 14.61 3.55
N ALA A 245 -9.12 15.00 4.63
CA ALA A 245 -9.73 16.32 4.75
C ALA A 245 -8.68 17.45 4.81
N LEU A 246 -7.51 17.20 5.40
CA LEU A 246 -6.38 18.13 5.42
C LEU A 246 -5.83 18.39 4.01
N THR A 247 -5.66 17.31 3.23
CA THR A 247 -5.22 17.42 1.84
C THR A 247 -6.25 18.14 0.98
N ALA A 248 -7.53 17.81 1.16
CA ALA A 248 -8.62 18.48 0.46
C ALA A 248 -8.65 19.98 0.73
N TRP A 249 -8.35 20.40 1.96
CA TRP A 249 -8.27 21.82 2.31
C TRP A 249 -7.15 22.52 1.53
N GLY A 250 -5.96 21.91 1.47
CA GLY A 250 -4.82 22.48 0.73
C GLY A 250 -5.11 22.61 -0.77
N PHE A 251 -5.85 21.67 -1.35
CA PHE A 251 -6.29 21.79 -2.74
C PHE A 251 -7.38 22.86 -2.90
N GLN A 252 -8.34 22.92 -1.97
CA GLN A 252 -9.43 23.89 -1.99
C GLN A 252 -8.93 25.33 -1.86
N SER A 253 -7.93 25.58 -1.03
CA SER A 253 -7.44 26.94 -0.76
C SER A 253 -6.86 27.63 -1.99
N VAL A 254 -6.50 26.87 -3.03
CA VAL A 254 -5.92 27.39 -4.28
C VAL A 254 -6.85 27.14 -5.48
N LEU A 255 -7.45 25.96 -5.59
CA LEU A 255 -8.28 25.56 -6.74
C LEU A 255 -9.79 25.64 -6.47
N GLY A 256 -10.20 26.12 -5.30
CA GLY A 256 -11.61 26.21 -4.90
C GLY A 256 -12.33 24.85 -4.94
N GLY A 257 -13.58 24.84 -5.40
CA GLY A 257 -14.39 23.62 -5.49
C GLY A 257 -13.77 22.53 -6.36
N ALA A 258 -12.99 22.88 -7.38
CA ALA A 258 -12.28 21.90 -8.20
C ALA A 258 -11.22 21.14 -7.40
N GLY A 259 -10.53 21.80 -6.47
CA GLY A 259 -9.55 21.17 -5.59
C GLY A 259 -10.19 20.12 -4.67
N VAL A 260 -11.37 20.42 -4.13
CA VAL A 260 -12.17 19.48 -3.33
C VAL A 260 -12.60 18.28 -4.19
N ALA A 261 -13.07 18.52 -5.41
CA ALA A 261 -13.46 17.45 -6.32
C ALA A 261 -12.27 16.52 -6.67
N ILE A 262 -11.11 17.08 -7.01
CA ILE A 262 -9.90 16.31 -7.33
C ILE A 262 -9.51 15.39 -6.16
N THR A 263 -9.49 15.92 -4.93
CA THR A 263 -9.06 15.16 -3.75
C THR A 263 -10.11 14.16 -3.29
N ALA A 264 -11.40 14.49 -3.34
CA ALA A 264 -12.47 13.57 -2.99
C ALA A 264 -12.56 12.40 -4.01
N MET A 265 -12.57 12.71 -5.30
CA MET A 265 -12.55 11.67 -6.35
C MET A 265 -11.26 10.86 -6.30
N GLY A 266 -10.11 11.50 -6.09
CA GLY A 266 -8.85 10.82 -5.85
C GLY A 266 -8.97 9.82 -4.70
N SER A 267 -9.43 10.27 -3.53
CA SER A 267 -9.62 9.39 -2.36
C SER A 267 -10.57 8.23 -2.67
N LEU A 268 -11.64 8.45 -3.42
CA LEU A 268 -12.59 7.41 -3.81
C LEU A 268 -11.95 6.37 -4.75
N LEU A 269 -11.26 6.83 -5.79
CA LEU A 269 -10.64 5.95 -6.79
C LEU A 269 -9.45 5.19 -6.22
N PHE A 270 -8.52 5.88 -5.54
CA PHE A 270 -7.38 5.26 -4.87
C PHE A 270 -7.86 4.30 -3.79
N GLY A 271 -8.71 4.75 -2.87
CA GLY A 271 -9.20 3.92 -1.78
C GLY A 271 -9.97 2.69 -2.26
N TYR A 272 -10.82 2.84 -3.28
CA TYR A 272 -11.56 1.72 -3.86
C TYR A 272 -10.65 0.73 -4.60
N SER A 273 -9.67 1.19 -5.36
CA SER A 273 -8.71 0.29 -6.02
C SER A 273 -7.89 -0.52 -5.00
N THR A 274 -7.45 0.12 -3.92
CA THR A 274 -6.71 -0.52 -2.82
C THR A 274 -7.57 -1.56 -2.10
N LEU A 275 -8.86 -1.27 -1.86
CA LEU A 275 -9.82 -2.23 -1.31
C LEU A 275 -9.88 -3.53 -2.11
N LEU A 276 -9.92 -3.43 -3.44
CA LEU A 276 -10.00 -4.60 -4.28
C LEU A 276 -8.68 -5.40 -4.31
N ALA A 277 -7.55 -4.70 -4.39
CA ALA A 277 -6.22 -5.32 -4.38
C ALA A 277 -5.95 -6.07 -3.06
N TRP A 278 -6.28 -5.44 -1.92
CA TRP A 278 -6.06 -6.05 -0.61
C TRP A 278 -7.06 -7.15 -0.27
N TYR A 279 -8.28 -7.11 -0.80
CA TYR A 279 -9.18 -8.27 -0.76
C TYR A 279 -8.53 -9.48 -1.45
N TYR A 280 -7.92 -9.25 -2.63
CA TYR A 280 -7.17 -10.29 -3.33
C TYR A 280 -5.99 -10.80 -2.49
N TYR A 281 -5.17 -9.91 -1.90
CA TYR A 281 -4.04 -10.28 -1.04
C TYR A 281 -4.48 -11.15 0.15
N GLY A 282 -5.50 -10.71 0.89
CA GLY A 282 -6.06 -11.48 2.01
C GLY A 282 -6.62 -12.83 1.57
N SER A 283 -7.26 -12.89 0.41
CA SER A 283 -7.77 -14.15 -0.16
C SER A 283 -6.64 -15.12 -0.55
N GLN A 284 -5.49 -14.64 -1.03
CA GLN A 284 -4.32 -15.47 -1.35
C GLN A 284 -3.67 -16.01 -0.09
N CYS A 285 -3.54 -15.18 0.94
CA CYS A 285 -3.09 -15.60 2.27
C CYS A 285 -4.01 -16.70 2.85
N GLY A 286 -5.32 -16.51 2.80
CA GLY A 286 -6.29 -17.53 3.20
C GLY A 286 -6.24 -18.80 2.35
N ARG A 287 -6.07 -18.66 1.04
CA ARG A 287 -5.86 -19.80 0.12
C ARG A 287 -4.62 -20.61 0.50
N TYR A 288 -3.53 -19.97 0.91
CA TYR A 288 -2.35 -20.69 1.38
C TYR A 288 -2.61 -21.49 2.66
N LEU A 289 -3.30 -20.89 3.64
CA LEU A 289 -3.60 -21.52 4.93
C LEU A 289 -4.53 -22.72 4.79
N PHE A 290 -5.56 -22.58 3.95
CA PHE A 290 -6.68 -23.53 3.90
C PHE A 290 -6.71 -24.37 2.61
N GLY A 291 -6.05 -23.94 1.53
CA GLY A 291 -6.22 -24.53 0.19
C GLY A 291 -5.50 -25.85 -0.06
N LYS A 292 -4.37 -26.15 0.61
CA LYS A 292 -3.57 -27.36 0.32
C LYS A 292 -4.21 -28.69 0.76
N LYS A 293 -5.27 -28.65 1.58
CA LYS A 293 -5.90 -29.86 2.17
C LYS A 293 -7.41 -29.95 1.95
N ILE A 294 -8.00 -29.03 1.20
CA ILE A 294 -9.44 -28.80 1.22
C ILE A 294 -9.99 -28.91 -0.21
N SER A 295 -11.14 -29.59 -0.35
CA SER A 295 -11.84 -29.72 -1.62
C SER A 295 -12.14 -28.35 -2.27
N PRO A 296 -12.21 -28.24 -3.61
CA PRO A 296 -12.49 -26.98 -4.31
C PRO A 296 -13.70 -26.21 -3.76
N GLY A 297 -14.72 -26.92 -3.27
CA GLY A 297 -15.93 -26.35 -2.68
C GLY A 297 -15.68 -25.58 -1.37
N ALA A 298 -14.71 -25.97 -0.55
CA ALA A 298 -14.46 -25.31 0.72
C ALA A 298 -13.48 -24.11 0.60
N VAL A 299 -12.62 -24.07 -0.43
CA VAL A 299 -11.93 -22.83 -0.84
C VAL A 299 -12.95 -21.76 -1.27
N LYS A 300 -13.98 -22.15 -2.03
CA LYS A 300 -15.06 -21.24 -2.43
C LYS A 300 -15.85 -20.71 -1.22
N ARG A 301 -16.18 -21.58 -0.25
CA ARG A 301 -16.86 -21.18 1.00
C ARG A 301 -16.02 -20.22 1.84
N PHE A 302 -14.71 -20.49 1.96
CA PHE A 302 -13.80 -19.58 2.66
C PHE A 302 -13.76 -18.20 1.99
N LYS A 303 -13.59 -18.13 0.66
CA LYS A 303 -13.58 -16.85 -0.08
C LYS A 303 -14.88 -16.07 0.10
N LEU A 304 -16.02 -16.77 0.11
CA LEU A 304 -17.32 -16.15 0.37
C LEU A 304 -17.41 -15.60 1.81
N GLY A 305 -17.03 -16.40 2.81
CA GLY A 305 -17.02 -15.96 4.22
C GLY A 305 -16.08 -14.77 4.44
N TYR A 306 -14.87 -14.84 3.88
CA TYR A 306 -13.91 -13.74 3.90
C TYR A 306 -14.47 -12.48 3.23
N GLY A 307 -15.18 -12.63 2.11
CA GLY A 307 -15.88 -11.55 1.42
C GLY A 307 -16.98 -10.90 2.25
N VAL A 308 -17.80 -11.69 2.96
CA VAL A 308 -18.84 -11.15 3.85
C VAL A 308 -18.21 -10.34 4.97
N VAL A 309 -17.18 -10.87 5.64
CA VAL A 309 -16.47 -10.14 6.70
C VAL A 309 -15.81 -8.88 6.14
N TRP A 310 -15.25 -8.95 4.94
CA TRP A 310 -14.65 -7.80 4.24
C TRP A 310 -15.64 -6.65 4.02
N ILE A 311 -16.87 -6.97 3.59
CA ILE A 311 -17.93 -6.00 3.37
C ILE A 311 -18.38 -5.37 4.69
N VAL A 312 -18.56 -6.17 5.74
CA VAL A 312 -18.92 -5.67 7.08
C VAL A 312 -17.82 -4.75 7.63
N PHE A 313 -16.56 -5.13 7.50
CA PHE A 313 -15.43 -4.29 7.91
C PHE A 313 -15.37 -2.98 7.12
N ALA A 314 -15.72 -3.00 5.84
CA ALA A 314 -15.75 -1.79 5.01
C ALA A 314 -16.82 -0.80 5.47
N PHE A 315 -17.99 -1.30 5.85
CA PHE A 315 -19.02 -0.49 6.48
C PHE A 315 -18.53 0.11 7.81
N MET A 316 -17.96 -0.72 8.69
CA MET A 316 -17.49 -0.31 10.01
C MET A 316 -16.32 0.69 9.93
N GLY A 317 -15.39 0.49 9.01
CA GLY A 317 -14.23 1.36 8.80
C GLY A 317 -14.61 2.80 8.42
N GLY A 318 -15.69 2.96 7.64
CA GLY A 318 -16.26 4.27 7.34
C GLY A 318 -16.82 5.01 8.57
N ILE A 319 -17.07 4.31 9.68
CA ILE A 319 -17.71 4.85 10.90
C ILE A 319 -16.70 5.01 12.05
N TRP A 320 -15.69 4.15 12.11
CA TRP A 320 -14.71 4.17 13.20
C TRP A 320 -13.90 5.47 13.27
N LYS A 321 -13.39 5.78 14.45
CA LYS A 321 -12.52 6.94 14.66
C LYS A 321 -11.20 6.76 13.91
N VAL A 322 -10.74 7.84 13.27
CA VAL A 322 -9.49 7.91 12.50
C VAL A 322 -8.31 7.28 13.26
N ASP A 323 -8.08 7.71 14.51
CA ASP A 323 -6.96 7.24 15.33
C ASP A 323 -7.00 5.72 15.63
N PHE A 324 -8.20 5.17 15.86
CA PHE A 324 -8.36 3.73 16.12
C PHE A 324 -8.01 2.91 14.87
N VAL A 325 -8.49 3.35 13.71
CA VAL A 325 -8.24 2.68 12.43
C VAL A 325 -6.75 2.66 12.08
N TRP A 326 -6.05 3.78 12.30
CA TRP A 326 -4.61 3.85 12.08
C TRP A 326 -3.81 3.01 13.09
N LEU A 327 -4.19 3.02 14.38
CA LEU A 327 -3.51 2.21 15.40
C LEU A 327 -3.65 0.70 15.12
N LEU A 328 -4.87 0.25 14.80
CA LEU A 328 -5.13 -1.14 14.41
C LEU A 328 -4.24 -1.54 13.22
N THR A 329 -4.19 -0.67 12.21
CA THR A 329 -3.42 -0.91 10.98
C THR A 329 -1.93 -0.98 11.24
N ASP A 330 -1.35 -0.03 11.95
CA ASP A 330 0.09 -0.01 12.25
C ASP A 330 0.53 -1.27 13.02
N THR A 331 -0.33 -1.74 13.93
CA THR A 331 -0.07 -2.95 14.71
C THR A 331 -0.06 -4.21 13.82
N LEU A 332 -1.06 -4.35 12.94
CA LEU A 332 -1.16 -5.49 12.03
C LEU A 332 -0.04 -5.46 10.97
N ASN A 333 0.36 -4.29 10.52
CA ASN A 333 1.48 -4.10 9.59
C ASN A 333 2.78 -4.62 10.17
N GLY A 334 3.08 -4.25 11.43
CA GLY A 334 4.27 -4.75 12.12
C GLY A 334 4.28 -6.28 12.20
N ALA A 335 3.13 -6.90 12.54
CA ALA A 335 3.02 -8.35 12.62
C ALA A 335 3.20 -9.06 11.27
N MET A 336 2.66 -8.48 10.18
CA MET A 336 2.79 -9.00 8.81
C MET A 336 4.21 -8.80 8.25
N ALA A 337 4.86 -7.67 8.56
CA ALA A 337 6.19 -7.33 8.06
C ALA A 337 7.28 -8.26 8.59
N ILE A 338 7.21 -8.68 9.85
CA ILE A 338 8.24 -9.52 10.49
C ILE A 338 8.58 -10.77 9.65
N PRO A 339 7.63 -11.66 9.32
CA PRO A 339 7.96 -12.86 8.55
C PRO A 339 8.41 -12.55 7.12
N SER A 340 7.90 -11.47 6.50
CA SER A 340 8.37 -11.02 5.19
C SER A 340 9.84 -10.59 5.25
N LEU A 341 10.20 -9.67 6.13
CA LEU A 341 11.55 -9.14 6.29
C LEU A 341 12.57 -10.23 6.63
N VAL A 342 12.21 -11.17 7.52
CA VAL A 342 13.07 -12.33 7.82
C VAL A 342 13.38 -13.13 6.55
N SER A 343 12.37 -13.36 5.69
CA SER A 343 12.58 -14.08 4.43
C SER A 343 13.50 -13.32 3.46
N LEU A 344 13.38 -11.99 3.39
CA LEU A 344 14.22 -11.14 2.54
C LEU A 344 15.67 -11.11 3.02
N ILE A 345 15.90 -11.07 4.34
CA ILE A 345 17.24 -11.13 4.92
C ILE A 345 17.92 -12.46 4.57
N ILE A 346 17.23 -13.58 4.76
CA ILE A 346 17.77 -14.91 4.46
C ILE A 346 18.08 -15.06 2.97
N LEU A 347 17.23 -14.52 2.10
CA LEU A 347 17.36 -14.62 0.64
C LEU A 347 18.16 -13.46 0.02
N GLY A 348 18.73 -12.56 0.82
CA GLY A 348 19.40 -11.36 0.34
C GLY A 348 20.55 -11.66 -0.64
N GLY A 349 21.32 -12.73 -0.39
CA GLY A 349 22.37 -13.17 -1.32
C GLY A 349 21.84 -13.63 -2.67
N LEU A 350 20.68 -14.31 -2.69
CA LEU A 350 20.03 -14.73 -3.93
C LEU A 350 19.52 -13.52 -4.72
N VAL A 351 18.95 -12.53 -4.04
CA VAL A 351 18.49 -11.28 -4.66
C VAL A 351 19.68 -10.49 -5.23
N GLY A 352 20.77 -10.37 -4.47
CA GLY A 352 21.99 -9.71 -4.94
C GLY A 352 22.57 -10.38 -6.19
N LYS A 353 22.54 -11.73 -6.24
CA LYS A 353 22.92 -12.48 -7.44
C LYS A 353 22.01 -12.14 -8.63
N MET A 354 20.68 -12.20 -8.46
CA MET A 354 19.72 -11.89 -9.54
C MET A 354 19.91 -10.45 -10.06
N ALA A 355 20.17 -9.48 -9.18
CA ALA A 355 20.42 -8.11 -9.58
C ALA A 355 21.74 -7.98 -10.39
N ARG A 356 22.82 -8.61 -9.93
CA ARG A 356 24.11 -8.62 -10.64
C ARG A 356 23.99 -9.28 -12.02
N ASP A 357 23.39 -10.46 -12.06
CA ASP A 357 23.18 -11.22 -13.30
C ASP A 357 22.43 -10.37 -14.32
N TYR A 358 21.36 -9.68 -13.91
CA TYR A 358 20.53 -8.85 -14.79
C TYR A 358 21.20 -7.53 -15.22
N PHE A 359 21.68 -6.72 -14.27
CA PHE A 359 22.15 -5.36 -14.56
C PHE A 359 23.61 -5.26 -15.00
N VAL A 360 24.45 -6.20 -14.59
CA VAL A 360 25.90 -6.17 -14.87
C VAL A 360 26.26 -7.18 -15.94
N GLU A 361 25.75 -8.41 -15.83
CA GLU A 361 26.13 -9.50 -16.73
C GLU A 361 25.20 -9.64 -17.94
N GLY A 362 24.05 -8.95 -17.94
CA GLY A 362 23.05 -9.04 -19.01
C GLY A 362 22.39 -10.42 -19.11
N LYS A 363 22.45 -11.22 -18.06
CA LYS A 363 21.87 -12.56 -17.98
C LYS A 363 20.43 -12.47 -17.50
N GLU A 364 19.52 -13.07 -18.26
CA GLU A 364 18.12 -13.17 -17.90
C GLU A 364 17.82 -14.58 -17.42
N GLU A 365 17.50 -14.72 -16.13
CA GLU A 365 16.98 -15.98 -15.58
C GLU A 365 15.48 -16.06 -15.87
N TYR A 366 15.09 -17.06 -16.65
CA TYR A 366 13.70 -17.31 -16.98
C TYR A 366 13.07 -18.25 -15.96
N THR A 367 11.94 -17.81 -15.39
CA THR A 367 11.00 -18.71 -14.72
C THR A 367 9.98 -19.21 -15.75
N PRO A 368 9.45 -20.45 -15.61
CA PRO A 368 8.47 -20.98 -16.56
C PRO A 368 7.36 -19.97 -16.86
N GLU A 369 7.08 -19.76 -18.14
CA GLU A 369 6.05 -18.83 -18.59
C GLU A 369 4.68 -19.26 -18.08
N VAL A 370 3.85 -18.27 -17.78
CA VAL A 370 2.45 -18.49 -17.46
C VAL A 370 1.66 -18.25 -18.76
N HIS A 371 1.08 -19.29 -19.32
CA HIS A 371 0.06 -19.15 -20.37
C HIS A 371 -1.22 -18.61 -19.74
N ILE A 372 -1.39 -17.28 -19.71
CA ILE A 372 -2.60 -16.59 -19.21
C ILE A 372 -3.71 -16.58 -20.29
N GLU A 373 -3.78 -17.58 -21.16
CA GLU A 373 -4.81 -17.63 -22.21
C GLU A 373 -6.19 -18.08 -21.71
N GLU A 374 -6.29 -18.55 -20.45
CA GLU A 374 -7.57 -19.00 -19.86
C GLU A 374 -7.93 -18.35 -18.51
N LEU A 375 -7.18 -17.34 -18.08
CA LEU A 375 -7.58 -16.49 -16.93
C LEU A 375 -8.75 -15.52 -17.15
#